data_AF-A0A3C2D1G7-F1
#
_entry.id   AF-A0A3C2D1G7-F1
#
_cell.length_a   1.000
_cell.length_b   1.000
_cell.length_c   1.000
_cell.angle_alpha   90.00
_cell.angle_beta   90.00
_cell.angle_gamma   90.00
#
_symmetry.space_group_name_H-M   'P 1'
#
loop_
_entity.id
_entity.type
_entity.pdbx_description
1 polymer ?
#
loop_
_entity_poly.entity_id
_entity_poly.type
_entity_poly.pdbx_seq_one_letter_code
_entity_poly.pdbx_strand_id
1 'polypeptide(L)'
;MKPTLLILAAGMGSRFGGLKQVEPVGPNGETILEYSIYDAIRAGFKKVVFVIRESFASDFKARFESKLAGRIEIEYVYQEIDKLPKGFLLPEGREKPWGTGHAVLMARDVIHEPFATINADDFYGAQAYKVIADFLSQLNNEKKYSMVGYQLDKTLSDFGSVSRGLCVTDENNLLTKITETHKIRQEGETILCESQNNEAVSLSNNETVSMNFWGFHPSVFRNIENQFIEFLESNIHLPKSEFYIPSVVFEMIKTGKAEVEVLKADSPWFGVTYQDDKPFVIEQIQKLTNQGVYPNKLW
;
A
#
# COMPACT_ATOMS: atom_id res chain seq x y z
N MET A 1 18.60 10.69 6.96
CA MET A 1 17.41 11.58 6.85
C MET A 1 16.22 10.87 7.48
N LYS A 2 15.20 11.55 8.03
CA LYS A 2 13.98 10.87 8.50
C LYS A 2 12.95 10.80 7.37
N PRO A 3 12.42 9.62 7.03
CA PRO A 3 11.48 9.48 5.92
C PRO A 3 10.06 9.91 6.27
N THR A 4 9.23 10.04 5.23
CA THR A 4 7.78 10.25 5.31
C THR A 4 7.03 8.96 5.00
N LEU A 5 5.92 8.71 5.69
CA LEU A 5 5.00 7.61 5.39
C LEU A 5 3.77 8.16 4.66
N LEU A 6 3.56 7.72 3.43
CA LEU A 6 2.37 8.02 2.63
C LEU A 6 1.37 6.88 2.77
N ILE A 7 0.18 7.17 3.28
CA ILE A 7 -0.86 6.17 3.51
C ILE A 7 -1.97 6.35 2.50
N LEU A 8 -2.22 5.31 1.70
CA LEU A 8 -3.25 5.28 0.67
C LEU A 8 -4.61 4.97 1.30
N ALA A 9 -5.31 6.03 1.69
CA ALA A 9 -6.56 5.99 2.44
C ALA A 9 -7.80 6.40 1.60
N ALA A 10 -7.65 6.67 0.29
CA ALA A 10 -8.70 7.19 -0.58
C ALA A 10 -9.73 6.15 -1.06
N GLY A 11 -9.54 4.88 -0.71
CA GLY A 11 -10.43 3.78 -1.08
C GLY A 11 -11.75 3.84 -0.31
N MET A 12 -12.87 3.89 -1.03
CA MET A 12 -14.20 3.69 -0.44
C MET A 12 -14.45 2.18 -0.35
N GLY A 13 -14.58 1.63 0.86
CA GLY A 13 -14.92 0.22 1.06
C GLY A 13 -16.34 -0.08 0.58
N SER A 14 -16.53 -0.28 -0.73
CA SER A 14 -17.85 -0.54 -1.33
C SER A 14 -18.54 -1.78 -0.77
N ARG A 15 -17.77 -2.72 -0.21
CA ARG A 15 -18.26 -3.95 0.45
C ARG A 15 -18.70 -3.74 1.91
N PHE A 16 -18.41 -2.58 2.52
CA PHE A 16 -18.49 -2.39 3.96
C PHE A 16 -19.51 -1.33 4.42
N GLY A 17 -20.17 -0.62 3.50
CA GLY A 17 -21.20 0.37 3.86
C GLY A 17 -20.69 1.57 4.67
N GLY A 18 -19.36 1.78 4.75
CA GLY A 18 -18.70 2.80 5.56
C GLY A 18 -17.17 2.84 5.36
N LEU A 19 -16.47 3.66 6.16
CA LEU A 19 -15.01 3.79 6.14
C LEU A 19 -14.33 2.60 6.83
N LYS A 20 -13.95 1.59 6.06
CA LYS A 20 -13.23 0.38 6.53
C LYS A 20 -12.01 0.69 7.41
N GLN A 21 -11.26 1.76 7.09
CA GLN A 21 -10.00 2.12 7.75
C GLN A 21 -10.17 2.66 9.18
N VAL A 22 -11.41 2.97 9.60
CA VAL A 22 -11.70 3.45 10.95
C VAL A 22 -12.29 2.37 11.87
N GLU A 23 -12.38 1.12 11.40
CA GLU A 23 -12.92 0.03 12.22
C GLU A 23 -11.94 -0.40 13.32
N PRO A 24 -12.43 -0.56 14.57
CA PRO A 24 -11.60 -1.00 15.68
C PRO A 24 -11.24 -2.48 15.57
N VAL A 25 -9.96 -2.78 15.79
CA VAL A 25 -9.38 -4.13 15.86
C VAL A 25 -8.53 -4.36 17.11
N GLY A 26 -8.06 -3.28 17.74
CA GLY A 26 -7.26 -3.31 18.95
C GLY A 26 -8.10 -3.43 20.22
N PRO A 27 -7.47 -3.87 21.33
CA PRO A 27 -8.15 -4.09 22.61
C PRO A 27 -8.72 -2.80 23.24
N ASN A 28 -8.26 -1.62 22.83
CA ASN A 28 -8.81 -0.33 23.26
C ASN A 28 -9.45 0.45 22.10
N GLY A 29 -9.90 -0.27 21.06
CA GLY A 29 -10.61 0.31 19.93
C GLY A 29 -9.70 0.99 18.90
N GLU A 30 -8.42 0.61 18.86
CA GLU A 30 -7.47 1.04 17.82
C GLU A 30 -7.75 0.37 16.48
N THR A 31 -7.49 1.06 15.38
CA THR A 31 -7.63 0.54 14.01
C THR A 31 -6.32 -0.06 13.51
N ILE A 32 -6.34 -0.78 12.37
CA ILE A 32 -5.09 -1.25 11.72
C ILE A 32 -4.15 -0.07 11.41
N LEU A 33 -4.72 1.01 10.88
CA LEU A 33 -3.98 2.22 10.54
C LEU A 33 -3.26 2.83 11.74
N GLU A 34 -3.87 2.72 12.92
CA GLU A 34 -3.32 3.14 14.20
C GLU A 34 -2.05 2.36 14.58
N TYR A 35 -2.01 1.04 14.34
CA TYR A 35 -0.80 0.22 14.48
C TYR A 35 0.28 0.58 13.44
N SER A 36 -0.11 0.82 12.19
CA SER A 36 0.80 1.23 11.12
C SER A 36 1.55 2.52 11.46
N ILE A 37 0.85 3.52 12.00
CA ILE A 37 1.45 4.80 12.41
C ILE A 37 2.31 4.61 13.66
N TYR A 38 1.88 3.78 14.61
CA TYR A 38 2.68 3.44 15.79
C TYR A 38 4.02 2.83 15.39
N ASP A 39 4.01 1.87 14.46
CA ASP A 39 5.24 1.26 13.94
C ASP A 39 6.11 2.22 13.15
N ALA A 40 5.51 3.10 12.35
CA ALA A 40 6.23 4.14 11.63
C ALA A 40 6.97 5.08 12.59
N ILE A 41 6.32 5.51 13.67
CA ILE A 41 6.95 6.34 14.72
C ILE A 41 8.12 5.58 15.35
N ARG A 42 7.93 4.30 15.72
CA ARG A 42 9.00 3.46 16.29
C ARG A 42 10.19 3.28 15.33
N ALA A 43 9.91 3.16 14.04
CA ALA A 43 10.92 3.00 12.99
C ALA A 43 11.63 4.32 12.63
N GLY A 44 11.15 5.48 13.11
CA GLY A 44 11.81 6.77 12.95
C GLY A 44 11.28 7.64 11.80
N PHE A 45 10.11 7.32 11.24
CA PHE A 45 9.38 8.23 10.35
C PHE A 45 9.05 9.53 11.08
N LYS A 46 9.19 10.67 10.41
CA LYS A 46 8.93 12.00 11.01
C LYS A 46 7.55 12.58 10.68
N LYS A 47 6.94 12.11 9.58
CA LYS A 47 5.74 12.67 9.00
C LYS A 47 4.89 11.57 8.38
N VAL A 48 3.58 11.69 8.53
CA VAL A 48 2.59 10.90 7.81
C VAL A 48 1.81 11.82 6.88
N VAL A 49 1.66 11.39 5.63
CA VAL A 49 0.76 12.02 4.66
C VAL A 49 -0.36 11.04 4.37
N PHE A 50 -1.61 11.46 4.56
CA PHE A 50 -2.77 10.66 4.20
C PHE A 50 -3.30 11.10 2.84
N VAL A 51 -3.44 10.15 1.90
CA VAL A 51 -4.20 10.36 0.68
C VAL A 51 -5.63 9.92 0.92
N ILE A 52 -6.57 10.86 0.98
CA ILE A 52 -7.99 10.60 1.27
C ILE A 52 -8.89 11.20 0.17
N ARG A 53 -10.21 11.15 0.34
CA ARG A 53 -11.15 11.94 -0.47
C ARG A 53 -11.75 13.06 0.35
N GLU A 54 -12.13 14.14 -0.32
CA GLU A 54 -12.80 15.28 0.30
C GLU A 54 -14.10 14.87 0.99
N SER A 55 -14.85 13.94 0.37
CA SER A 55 -16.17 13.49 0.85
C SER A 55 -16.19 12.93 2.27
N PHE A 56 -15.06 12.44 2.79
CA PHE A 56 -14.96 11.90 4.15
C PHE A 56 -13.82 12.52 4.97
N ALA A 57 -13.25 13.63 4.51
CA ALA A 57 -12.06 14.21 5.13
C ALA A 57 -12.29 14.69 6.56
N SER A 58 -13.44 15.30 6.83
CA SER A 58 -13.78 15.81 8.16
C SER A 58 -13.84 14.68 9.20
N ASP A 59 -14.53 13.59 8.89
CA ASP A 59 -14.67 12.43 9.78
C ASP A 59 -13.32 11.75 10.00
N PHE A 60 -12.51 11.63 8.94
CA PHE A 60 -11.17 11.07 9.02
C PHE A 60 -10.27 11.92 9.92
N LYS A 61 -10.22 13.24 9.72
CA LYS A 61 -9.42 14.17 10.55
C LYS A 61 -9.83 14.11 12.02
N ALA A 62 -11.13 14.18 12.30
CA ALA A 62 -11.66 14.12 13.66
C ALA A 62 -11.23 12.85 14.41
N ARG A 63 -11.07 11.73 13.71
CA ARG A 63 -10.64 10.45 14.29
C ARG A 63 -9.16 10.42 14.67
N PHE A 64 -8.28 11.01 13.86
CA PHE A 64 -6.82 10.82 13.98
C PHE A 64 -6.05 12.02 14.54
N GLU A 65 -6.48 13.26 14.28
CA GLU A 65 -5.69 14.45 14.61
C GLU A 65 -5.38 14.53 16.12
N SER A 66 -6.39 14.39 16.97
CA SER A 66 -6.23 14.49 18.43
C SER A 66 -5.30 13.41 19.01
N LYS A 67 -5.31 12.20 18.44
CA LYS A 67 -4.52 11.06 18.92
C LYS A 67 -3.05 11.16 18.56
N LEU A 68 -2.78 11.75 17.39
CA LEU A 68 -1.45 11.83 16.80
C LEU A 68 -0.78 13.19 17.02
N ALA A 69 -1.52 14.20 17.47
CA ALA A 69 -1.01 15.51 17.84
C ALA A 69 0.20 15.38 18.78
N GLY A 70 1.31 16.02 18.41
CA GLY A 70 2.57 15.98 19.16
C GLY A 70 3.36 14.67 19.07
N ARG A 71 2.87 13.66 18.34
CA ARG A 71 3.55 12.37 18.15
C ARG A 71 4.24 12.26 16.80
N ILE A 72 3.61 12.76 15.73
CA ILE A 72 4.13 12.76 14.37
C ILE A 72 3.54 13.94 13.58
N GLU A 73 4.28 14.50 12.61
CA GLU A 73 3.73 15.49 11.70
C GLU A 73 2.68 14.84 10.79
N ILE A 74 1.56 15.52 10.54
CA ILE A 74 0.47 15.00 9.71
C ILE A 74 0.13 16.00 8.63
N GLU A 75 -0.07 15.49 7.42
CA GLU A 75 -0.63 16.23 6.31
C GLU A 75 -1.65 15.40 5.53
N TYR A 76 -2.57 16.07 4.84
CA TYR A 76 -3.65 15.45 4.09
C TYR A 76 -3.60 15.93 2.64
N VAL A 77 -3.69 14.99 1.71
CA VAL A 77 -3.85 15.24 0.28
C VAL A 77 -5.07 14.49 -0.24
N TYR A 78 -5.61 14.96 -1.36
CA TYR A 78 -6.94 14.55 -1.83
C TYR A 78 -6.85 13.89 -3.21
N GLN A 79 -7.33 12.64 -3.29
CA GLN A 79 -7.45 11.92 -4.55
C GLN A 79 -8.85 12.09 -5.14
N GLU A 80 -9.03 13.14 -5.92
CA GLU A 80 -10.28 13.38 -6.66
C GLU A 80 -10.12 13.01 -8.14
N ILE A 81 -11.21 12.57 -8.78
CA ILE A 81 -11.19 12.07 -10.17
C ILE A 81 -10.90 13.19 -11.19
N ASP A 82 -11.13 14.44 -10.82
CA ASP A 82 -10.88 15.63 -11.62
C ASP A 82 -9.45 16.19 -11.48
N LYS A 83 -8.62 15.61 -10.61
CA LYS A 83 -7.19 15.98 -10.44
C LYS A 83 -6.33 15.43 -11.57
N LEU A 84 -6.56 15.95 -12.77
CA LEU A 84 -5.88 15.53 -14.00
C LEU A 84 -4.74 16.50 -14.40
N PRO A 85 -3.71 16.01 -15.11
CA PRO A 85 -2.70 16.88 -15.71
C PRO A 85 -3.32 17.89 -16.68
N LYS A 86 -2.64 19.03 -16.87
CA LYS A 86 -3.09 20.09 -17.78
C LYS A 86 -3.32 19.51 -19.19
N GLY A 87 -4.49 19.79 -19.76
CA GLY A 87 -4.88 19.34 -21.10
C GLY A 87 -5.85 18.16 -21.10
N PHE A 88 -6.05 17.49 -19.96
CA PHE A 88 -7.06 16.45 -19.81
C PHE A 88 -8.31 16.99 -19.13
N LEU A 89 -9.47 16.45 -19.54
CA LEU A 89 -10.77 16.72 -18.93
C LEU A 89 -11.34 15.42 -18.37
N LEU A 90 -12.07 15.52 -17.27
CA LEU A 90 -12.77 14.38 -16.68
C LEU A 90 -13.81 13.85 -17.68
N PRO A 91 -13.76 12.55 -18.06
CA PRO A 91 -14.78 11.96 -18.91
C PRO A 91 -16.14 11.91 -18.25
N GLU A 92 -17.19 12.10 -19.04
CA GLU A 92 -18.56 11.90 -18.57
C GLU A 92 -18.77 10.47 -18.07
N GLY A 93 -19.44 10.32 -16.92
CA GLY A 93 -19.75 9.01 -16.32
C GLY A 93 -18.57 8.31 -15.63
N ARG A 94 -17.40 8.95 -15.51
CA ARG A 94 -16.29 8.39 -14.71
C ARG A 94 -16.63 8.52 -13.21
N GLU A 95 -16.79 7.39 -12.55
CA GLU A 95 -16.97 7.32 -11.07
C GLU A 95 -15.78 6.66 -10.36
N LYS A 96 -15.11 5.73 -11.06
CA LYS A 96 -14.03 4.94 -10.48
C LYS A 96 -12.76 5.79 -10.32
N PRO A 97 -12.10 5.79 -9.15
CA PRO A 97 -10.80 6.47 -9.00
C PRO A 97 -9.77 5.96 -10.02
N TRP A 98 -8.77 6.79 -10.31
CA TRP A 98 -7.74 6.47 -11.29
C TRP A 98 -6.71 5.43 -10.84
N GLY A 99 -6.75 4.95 -9.59
CA GLY A 99 -5.87 3.88 -9.09
C GLY A 99 -4.77 4.37 -8.15
N THR A 100 -3.94 3.44 -7.67
CA THR A 100 -2.94 3.70 -6.62
C THR A 100 -1.77 4.56 -7.09
N GLY A 101 -1.38 4.48 -8.37
CA GLY A 101 -0.37 5.37 -8.94
C GLY A 101 -0.80 6.84 -8.92
N HIS A 102 -2.08 7.09 -9.26
CA HIS A 102 -2.67 8.43 -9.15
C HIS A 102 -2.74 8.90 -7.69
N ALA A 103 -3.07 8.01 -6.75
CA ALA A 103 -3.09 8.34 -5.33
C ALA A 103 -1.71 8.82 -4.83
N VAL A 104 -0.64 8.14 -5.23
CA VAL A 104 0.73 8.58 -4.88
C VAL A 104 1.04 9.96 -5.47
N LEU A 105 0.62 10.22 -6.72
CA LEU A 105 0.88 11.51 -7.37
C LEU A 105 0.29 12.71 -6.60
N MET A 106 -0.79 12.52 -5.86
CA MET A 106 -1.41 13.59 -5.05
C MET A 106 -0.49 14.13 -3.94
N ALA A 107 0.56 13.38 -3.57
CA ALA A 107 1.48 13.76 -2.52
C ALA A 107 2.71 14.54 -3.04
N ARG A 108 2.83 14.78 -4.36
CA ARG A 108 4.04 15.36 -4.98
C ARG A 108 4.44 16.73 -4.42
N ASP A 109 3.45 17.53 -4.02
CA ASP A 109 3.65 18.90 -3.58
C ASP A 109 3.95 19.01 -2.08
N VAL A 110 3.83 17.90 -1.33
CA VAL A 110 3.95 17.88 0.14
C VAL A 110 5.02 16.92 0.67
N ILE A 111 5.56 16.05 -0.19
CA ILE A 111 6.66 15.13 0.10
C ILE A 111 7.88 15.52 -0.73
N HIS A 112 8.99 15.85 -0.06
CA HIS A 112 10.24 16.28 -0.70
C HIS A 112 11.46 15.45 -0.24
N GLU A 113 11.23 14.40 0.53
CA GLU A 113 12.21 13.49 1.10
C GLU A 113 11.87 12.02 0.74
N PRO A 114 12.82 11.08 0.87
CA PRO A 114 12.52 9.66 0.76
C PRO A 114 11.31 9.26 1.60
N PHE A 115 10.41 8.48 1.00
CA PHE A 115 9.13 8.14 1.61
C PHE A 115 8.76 6.70 1.34
N ALA A 116 7.95 6.13 2.22
CA ALA A 116 7.32 4.84 2.00
C ALA A 116 5.84 5.02 1.65
N THR A 117 5.26 4.10 0.88
CA THR A 117 3.80 4.05 0.63
C THR A 117 3.24 2.76 1.18
N ILE A 118 2.08 2.82 1.84
CA ILE A 118 1.34 1.64 2.33
C ILE A 118 -0.16 1.76 2.06
N ASN A 119 -0.87 0.62 2.09
CA ASN A 119 -2.32 0.61 2.20
C ASN A 119 -2.77 0.99 3.62
N ALA A 120 -3.99 1.49 3.75
CA ALA A 120 -4.54 1.93 5.03
C ALA A 120 -5.22 0.82 5.85
N ASP A 121 -5.46 -0.34 5.25
CA ASP A 121 -6.25 -1.47 5.78
C ASP A 121 -5.46 -2.77 5.92
N ASP A 122 -4.14 -2.71 5.70
CA ASP A 122 -3.20 -3.81 5.85
C ASP A 122 -2.30 -3.59 7.07
N PHE A 123 -2.11 -4.65 7.86
CA PHE A 123 -1.12 -4.70 8.91
C PHE A 123 0.18 -5.30 8.35
N TYR A 124 1.27 -4.56 8.47
CA TYR A 124 2.58 -4.93 7.90
C TYR A 124 3.59 -5.45 8.93
N GLY A 125 3.38 -5.15 10.21
CA GLY A 125 4.27 -5.50 11.32
C GLY A 125 5.53 -4.63 11.44
N ALA A 126 5.99 -4.46 12.68
CA ALA A 126 7.03 -3.49 13.03
C ALA A 126 8.37 -3.67 12.28
N GLN A 127 8.78 -4.90 11.98
CA GLN A 127 10.04 -5.15 11.28
C GLN A 127 9.99 -4.65 9.84
N ALA A 128 8.83 -4.71 9.19
CA ALA A 128 8.64 -4.15 7.85
C ALA A 128 8.89 -2.63 7.82
N TYR A 129 8.35 -1.90 8.80
CA TYR A 129 8.62 -0.46 8.96
C TYR A 129 10.09 -0.18 9.27
N LYS A 130 10.73 -1.03 10.08
CA LYS A 130 12.15 -0.87 10.42
C LYS A 130 13.05 -1.01 9.20
N VAL A 131 12.92 -2.09 8.44
CA VAL A 131 13.81 -2.36 7.29
C VAL A 131 13.66 -1.31 6.21
N ILE A 132 12.43 -0.86 5.94
CA ILE A 132 12.21 0.17 4.91
C ILE A 132 12.64 1.56 5.40
N ALA A 133 12.46 1.90 6.68
CA ALA A 133 12.97 3.15 7.24
C ALA A 133 14.50 3.19 7.17
N ASP A 134 15.17 2.07 7.48
CA ASP A 134 16.63 1.96 7.39
C ASP A 134 17.11 2.21 5.96
N PHE A 135 16.49 1.56 4.97
CA PHE A 135 16.77 1.80 3.55
C PHE A 135 16.57 3.27 3.17
N LEU A 136 15.40 3.84 3.47
CA LEU A 136 15.05 5.22 3.10
C LEU A 136 15.92 6.26 3.79
N SER A 137 16.39 5.99 5.01
CA SER A 137 17.25 6.90 5.76
C SER A 137 18.62 7.11 5.12
N GLN A 138 19.06 6.14 4.32
CA GLN A 138 20.33 6.09 3.58
C GLN A 138 20.15 6.37 2.09
N LEU A 139 18.92 6.49 1.60
CA LEU A 139 18.62 6.65 0.19
C LEU A 139 19.07 8.02 -0.33
N ASN A 140 20.01 8.01 -1.27
CA ASN A 140 20.59 9.20 -1.91
C ASN A 140 20.62 9.12 -3.44
N ASN A 141 20.09 8.05 -4.02
CA ASN A 141 20.10 7.80 -5.46
C ASN A 141 18.68 7.83 -6.00
N GLU A 142 18.44 8.70 -6.99
CA GLU A 142 17.11 8.92 -7.59
C GLU A 142 16.53 7.71 -8.33
N LYS A 143 17.38 6.72 -8.66
CA LYS A 143 16.99 5.48 -9.34
C LYS A 143 16.77 4.31 -8.39
N LYS A 144 17.17 4.41 -7.12
CA LYS A 144 17.04 3.30 -6.16
C LYS A 144 15.74 3.40 -5.40
N TYR A 145 14.96 2.34 -5.42
CA TYR A 145 13.74 2.16 -4.64
C TYR A 145 13.78 0.84 -3.90
N SER A 146 12.78 0.61 -3.06
CA SER A 146 12.61 -0.65 -2.35
C SER A 146 11.16 -1.08 -2.29
N MET A 147 10.92 -2.34 -1.98
CA MET A 147 9.63 -2.82 -1.47
C MET A 147 9.85 -3.83 -0.37
N VAL A 148 8.87 -3.98 0.53
CA VAL A 148 8.86 -5.11 1.47
C VAL A 148 8.13 -6.28 0.83
N GLY A 149 8.85 -7.39 0.65
CA GLY A 149 8.30 -8.64 0.14
C GLY A 149 7.74 -9.52 1.25
N TYR A 150 6.59 -10.12 1.00
CA TYR A 150 5.96 -11.11 1.86
C TYR A 150 5.86 -12.46 1.15
N GLN A 151 5.75 -13.54 1.92
CA GLN A 151 5.55 -14.88 1.37
C GLN A 151 4.07 -15.07 1.03
N LEU A 152 3.76 -15.61 -0.15
CA LEU A 152 2.40 -15.68 -0.66
C LEU A 152 1.45 -16.46 0.27
N ASP A 153 1.86 -17.63 0.75
CA ASP A 153 1.09 -18.50 1.66
C ASP A 153 0.63 -17.80 2.95
N LYS A 154 1.40 -16.82 3.42
CA LYS A 154 1.09 -15.99 4.61
C LYS A 154 0.20 -14.79 4.30
N THR A 155 -0.26 -14.65 3.06
CA THR A 155 -1.03 -13.48 2.62
C THR A 155 -2.38 -13.86 2.00
N LEU A 156 -2.88 -15.06 2.21
CA LEU A 156 -4.19 -15.47 1.70
C LEU A 156 -5.33 -15.08 2.65
N SER A 157 -6.57 -15.25 2.20
CA SER A 157 -7.77 -15.17 3.03
C SER A 157 -8.53 -16.49 2.91
N ASP A 158 -9.09 -16.97 4.03
CA ASP A 158 -9.93 -18.17 4.08
C ASP A 158 -11.32 -17.93 3.47
N PHE A 159 -11.72 -16.67 3.31
CA PHE A 159 -13.08 -16.28 2.89
C PHE A 159 -13.20 -15.97 1.40
N GLY A 160 -12.10 -16.06 0.65
CA GLY A 160 -12.14 -15.92 -0.79
C GLY A 160 -10.80 -15.60 -1.43
N SER A 161 -10.86 -15.36 -2.74
CA SER A 161 -9.67 -15.14 -3.54
C SER A 161 -9.08 -13.73 -3.37
N VAL A 162 -7.77 -13.63 -3.37
CA VAL A 162 -7.03 -12.36 -3.22
C VAL A 162 -6.34 -11.93 -4.52
N SER A 163 -5.82 -10.70 -4.54
CA SER A 163 -4.95 -10.19 -5.63
C SER A 163 -3.59 -9.80 -5.08
N ARG A 164 -2.50 -10.23 -5.72
CA ARG A 164 -1.13 -9.99 -5.25
C ARG A 164 -0.21 -9.69 -6.43
N GLY A 165 0.77 -8.82 -6.21
CA GLY A 165 1.86 -8.61 -7.16
C GLY A 165 2.94 -9.68 -6.99
N LEU A 166 2.91 -10.75 -7.80
CA LEU A 166 3.94 -11.78 -7.78
C LEU A 166 5.28 -11.19 -8.22
N CYS A 167 6.31 -11.37 -7.40
CA CYS A 167 7.64 -10.79 -7.61
C CYS A 167 8.65 -11.86 -8.02
N VAL A 168 9.51 -11.51 -8.97
CA VAL A 168 10.70 -12.28 -9.34
C VAL A 168 11.91 -11.40 -9.08
N THR A 169 12.91 -11.95 -8.39
CA THR A 169 14.15 -11.24 -8.05
C THR A 169 15.37 -11.90 -8.69
N ASP A 170 16.43 -11.13 -8.89
CA ASP A 170 17.75 -11.67 -9.21
C ASP A 170 18.50 -12.14 -7.93
N GLU A 171 19.74 -12.58 -8.09
CA GLU A 171 20.62 -13.01 -7.00
C GLU A 171 20.97 -11.90 -5.98
N ASN A 172 20.79 -10.63 -6.34
CA ASN A 172 21.04 -9.47 -5.48
C ASN A 172 19.77 -8.99 -4.76
N ASN A 173 18.66 -9.75 -4.86
CA ASN A 173 17.33 -9.37 -4.40
C ASN A 173 16.76 -8.13 -5.11
N LEU A 174 17.21 -7.81 -6.32
CA LEU A 174 16.60 -6.76 -7.15
C LEU A 174 15.40 -7.33 -7.88
N LEU A 175 14.29 -6.59 -7.86
CA LEU A 175 13.07 -6.95 -8.57
C LEU A 175 13.31 -6.88 -10.08
N THR A 176 13.15 -8.01 -10.77
CA THR A 176 13.28 -8.10 -12.23
C THR A 176 11.91 -8.14 -12.91
N LYS A 177 10.88 -8.64 -12.21
CA LYS A 177 9.51 -8.69 -12.70
C LYS A 177 8.51 -8.61 -11.55
N ILE A 178 7.44 -7.86 -11.77
CA ILE A 178 6.24 -7.90 -10.94
C ILE A 178 5.02 -8.14 -11.82
N THR A 179 4.12 -9.02 -11.40
CA THR A 179 2.90 -9.35 -12.14
C THR A 179 1.71 -9.34 -11.21
N GLU A 180 0.81 -8.38 -11.42
CA GLU A 180 -0.47 -8.34 -10.71
C GLU A 180 -1.28 -9.58 -11.08
N THR A 181 -1.55 -10.40 -10.09
CA THR A 181 -2.19 -11.70 -10.24
C THR A 181 -3.45 -11.72 -9.39
N HIS A 182 -4.58 -11.95 -10.04
CA HIS A 182 -5.89 -11.93 -9.41
C HIS A 182 -6.38 -13.35 -9.10
N LYS A 183 -7.44 -13.42 -8.28
CA LYS A 183 -8.14 -14.65 -7.93
C LYS A 183 -7.23 -15.75 -7.35
N ILE A 184 -6.22 -15.35 -6.59
CA ILE A 184 -5.33 -16.28 -5.89
C ILE A 184 -6.08 -16.88 -4.70
N ARG A 185 -6.08 -18.21 -4.55
CA ARG A 185 -6.77 -18.89 -3.45
C ARG A 185 -6.05 -20.17 -3.04
N GLN A 186 -6.22 -20.56 -1.78
CA GLN A 186 -5.81 -21.87 -1.30
C GLN A 186 -6.83 -22.93 -1.75
N GLU A 187 -6.36 -24.04 -2.30
CA GLU A 187 -7.16 -25.22 -2.65
C GLU A 187 -6.43 -26.48 -2.16
N GLY A 188 -6.81 -26.97 -0.97
CA GLY A 188 -6.06 -28.02 -0.28
C GLY A 188 -4.68 -27.54 0.14
N GLU A 189 -3.62 -28.25 -0.28
CA GLU A 189 -2.21 -27.87 -0.02
C GLU A 189 -1.61 -26.96 -1.11
N THR A 190 -2.35 -26.70 -2.19
CA THR A 190 -1.85 -25.92 -3.34
C THR A 190 -2.47 -24.52 -3.36
N ILE A 191 -1.69 -23.52 -3.75
CA ILE A 191 -2.22 -22.20 -4.11
C ILE A 191 -2.44 -22.14 -5.62
N LEU A 192 -3.64 -21.69 -6.01
CA LEU A 192 -4.03 -21.52 -7.41
C LEU A 192 -4.28 -20.05 -7.73
N CYS A 193 -3.96 -19.62 -8.94
CA CYS A 193 -4.46 -18.38 -9.53
C CYS A 193 -5.19 -18.66 -10.84
N GLU A 194 -6.05 -17.74 -11.27
CA GLU A 194 -6.63 -17.81 -12.61
C GLU A 194 -5.76 -17.04 -13.61
N SER A 195 -5.37 -17.72 -14.69
CA SER A 195 -4.70 -17.09 -15.82
C SER A 195 -5.64 -16.17 -16.61
N GLN A 196 -5.09 -15.40 -17.55
CA GLN A 196 -5.89 -14.57 -18.47
C GLN A 196 -6.89 -15.39 -19.32
N ASN A 197 -6.69 -16.71 -19.43
CA ASN A 197 -7.59 -17.63 -20.14
C ASN A 197 -8.59 -18.35 -19.21
N ASN A 198 -8.71 -17.92 -17.95
CA ASN A 198 -9.50 -18.60 -16.89
C ASN A 198 -9.02 -20.04 -16.59
N GLU A 199 -7.78 -20.36 -16.89
CA GLU A 199 -7.18 -21.64 -16.49
C GLU A 199 -6.58 -21.52 -15.09
N ALA A 200 -6.78 -22.54 -14.25
CA ALA A 200 -6.15 -22.60 -12.94
C ALA A 200 -4.66 -22.93 -13.09
N VAL A 201 -3.80 -22.06 -12.57
CA VAL A 201 -2.35 -22.23 -12.56
C VAL A 201 -1.88 -22.39 -11.12
N SER A 202 -1.14 -23.46 -10.85
CA SER A 202 -0.55 -23.70 -9.54
C SER A 202 0.66 -22.81 -9.27
N LEU A 203 0.75 -22.32 -8.05
CA LEU A 203 1.87 -21.58 -7.50
C LEU A 203 2.64 -22.49 -6.51
N SER A 204 3.90 -22.15 -6.27
CA SER A 204 4.84 -22.89 -5.42
C SER A 204 4.69 -22.62 -3.92
N ASN A 205 3.72 -21.79 -3.53
CA ASN A 205 3.40 -21.31 -2.18
C ASN A 205 4.45 -20.34 -1.58
N ASN A 206 5.70 -20.42 -2.02
CA ASN A 206 6.82 -19.65 -1.50
C ASN A 206 7.15 -18.40 -2.33
N GLU A 207 6.28 -18.03 -3.27
CA GLU A 207 6.43 -16.80 -4.05
C GLU A 207 6.59 -15.61 -3.13
N THR A 208 7.48 -14.71 -3.50
CA THR A 208 7.50 -13.37 -2.92
C THR A 208 6.41 -12.53 -3.57
N VAL A 209 5.62 -11.85 -2.76
CA VAL A 209 4.56 -10.95 -3.19
C VAL A 209 4.72 -9.54 -2.66
N SER A 210 4.30 -8.58 -3.46
CA SER A 210 4.12 -7.21 -3.02
C SER A 210 2.77 -7.05 -2.33
N MET A 211 2.81 -6.52 -1.10
CA MET A 211 1.63 -6.07 -0.34
C MET A 211 1.46 -4.55 -0.42
N ASN A 212 1.99 -3.94 -1.48
CA ASN A 212 1.97 -2.50 -1.71
C ASN A 212 2.71 -1.65 -0.66
N PHE A 213 3.75 -2.22 -0.02
CA PHE A 213 4.67 -1.50 0.86
C PHE A 213 5.95 -1.14 0.09
N TRP A 214 5.98 0.08 -0.45
CA TRP A 214 7.06 0.56 -1.31
C TRP A 214 7.86 1.67 -0.64
N GLY A 215 9.11 1.85 -1.06
CA GLY A 215 10.01 2.91 -0.61
C GLY A 215 10.60 3.63 -1.81
N PHE A 216 10.43 4.94 -1.87
CA PHE A 216 10.75 5.75 -3.04
C PHE A 216 11.63 6.96 -2.70
N HIS A 217 12.44 7.36 -3.70
CA HIS A 217 12.99 8.70 -3.77
C HIS A 217 11.94 9.66 -4.40
N PRO A 218 11.87 10.95 -4.00
CA PRO A 218 10.90 11.93 -4.54
C PRO A 218 10.89 12.08 -6.08
N SER A 219 12.00 11.75 -6.74
CA SER A 219 12.08 11.70 -8.21
C SER A 219 11.02 10.78 -8.85
N VAL A 220 10.47 9.83 -8.09
CA VAL A 220 9.39 8.94 -8.55
C VAL A 220 8.17 9.73 -9.01
N PHE A 221 7.84 10.87 -8.39
CA PHE A 221 6.65 11.66 -8.74
C PHE A 221 6.68 12.12 -10.20
N ARG A 222 7.85 12.52 -10.72
CA ARG A 222 8.02 12.90 -12.13
C ARG A 222 7.76 11.71 -13.06
N ASN A 223 8.23 10.52 -12.67
CA ASN A 223 8.03 9.31 -13.47
C ASN A 223 6.56 8.86 -13.45
N ILE A 224 5.90 8.94 -12.28
CA ILE A 224 4.47 8.67 -12.12
C ILE A 224 3.65 9.64 -12.98
N GLU A 225 3.95 10.94 -12.95
CA GLU A 225 3.21 11.94 -13.74
C GLU A 225 3.33 11.69 -15.25
N ASN A 226 4.55 11.45 -15.75
CA ASN A 226 4.76 11.16 -17.17
C ASN A 226 3.99 9.90 -17.61
N GLN A 227 4.09 8.82 -16.83
CA GLN A 227 3.38 7.58 -17.14
C GLN A 227 1.86 7.72 -16.96
N PHE A 228 1.39 8.61 -16.08
CA PHE A 228 -0.03 8.89 -15.92
C PHE A 228 -0.58 9.61 -17.14
N ILE A 229 0.17 10.56 -17.72
CA ILE A 229 -0.18 11.21 -18.99
C ILE A 229 -0.33 10.16 -20.11
N GLU A 230 0.67 9.29 -20.29
CA GLU A 230 0.63 8.19 -21.28
C GLU A 230 -0.55 7.24 -21.04
N PHE A 231 -0.84 6.92 -19.78
CA PHE A 231 -1.99 6.11 -19.39
C PHE A 231 -3.31 6.80 -19.78
N LEU A 232 -3.47 8.09 -19.53
CA LEU A 232 -4.68 8.84 -19.86
C LEU A 232 -4.87 8.91 -21.38
N GLU A 233 -3.83 9.20 -22.16
CA GLU A 233 -3.92 9.22 -23.64
C GLU A 233 -4.50 7.91 -24.20
N SER A 234 -4.13 6.78 -23.59
CA SER A 234 -4.56 5.46 -24.06
C SER A 234 -5.86 4.96 -23.42
N ASN A 235 -6.17 5.33 -22.17
CA ASN A 235 -7.18 4.64 -21.35
C ASN A 235 -8.23 5.56 -20.71
N ILE A 236 -8.17 6.88 -20.92
CA ILE A 236 -9.07 7.83 -20.26
C ILE A 236 -10.55 7.55 -20.55
N HIS A 237 -10.86 7.07 -21.77
CA HIS A 237 -12.21 6.73 -22.20
C HIS A 237 -12.77 5.45 -21.58
N LEU A 238 -11.94 4.62 -20.96
CA LEU A 238 -12.36 3.36 -20.33
C LEU A 238 -12.90 3.66 -18.91
N PRO A 239 -14.17 3.39 -18.58
CA PRO A 239 -14.76 3.82 -17.30
C PRO A 239 -14.13 3.17 -16.06
N LYS A 240 -13.48 2.02 -16.23
CA LYS A 240 -12.93 1.19 -15.15
C LYS A 240 -11.41 1.01 -15.19
N SER A 241 -10.71 1.69 -16.11
CA SER A 241 -9.24 1.63 -16.21
C SER A 241 -8.59 2.18 -14.94
N GLU A 242 -7.51 1.56 -14.48
CA GLU A 242 -6.80 1.96 -13.27
C GLU A 242 -5.29 1.99 -13.53
N PHE A 243 -4.64 2.98 -12.92
CA PHE A 243 -3.22 3.25 -12.98
C PHE A 243 -2.58 2.85 -11.64
N TYR A 244 -1.80 1.77 -11.67
CA TYR A 244 -1.30 1.10 -10.46
C TYR A 244 0.19 1.31 -10.23
N ILE A 245 0.61 1.37 -8.95
CA ILE A 245 2.03 1.47 -8.57
C ILE A 245 2.88 0.33 -9.17
N PRO A 246 2.50 -0.96 -9.09
CA PRO A 246 3.28 -2.05 -9.70
C PRO A 246 3.54 -1.86 -11.19
N SER A 247 2.54 -1.40 -11.95
CA SER A 247 2.69 -1.15 -13.39
C SER A 247 3.71 -0.04 -13.67
N VAL A 248 3.66 1.05 -12.90
CA VAL A 248 4.62 2.15 -13.01
C VAL A 248 6.04 1.68 -12.74
N VAL A 249 6.23 0.99 -11.62
CA VAL A 249 7.54 0.51 -11.18
C VAL A 249 8.11 -0.49 -12.18
N PHE A 250 7.29 -1.40 -12.70
CA PHE A 250 7.73 -2.38 -13.68
C PHE A 250 8.24 -1.73 -14.97
N GLU A 251 7.54 -0.72 -15.48
CA GLU A 251 7.98 0.01 -16.67
C GLU A 251 9.30 0.77 -16.41
N MET A 252 9.48 1.33 -15.21
CA MET A 252 10.73 1.98 -14.82
C MET A 252 11.90 1.00 -14.76
N ILE A 253 11.69 -0.22 -14.26
CA ILE A 253 12.70 -1.28 -14.25
C ILE A 253 13.07 -1.64 -15.70
N LYS A 254 12.07 -1.92 -16.54
CA LYS A 254 12.26 -2.28 -17.95
C LYS A 254 13.04 -1.23 -18.75
N THR A 255 12.81 0.04 -18.47
CA THR A 255 13.45 1.17 -19.16
C THR A 255 14.77 1.63 -18.50
N GLY A 256 15.26 0.92 -17.48
CA GLY A 256 16.51 1.24 -16.79
C GLY A 256 16.46 2.56 -15.99
N LYS A 257 15.25 3.02 -15.65
CA LYS A 257 14.99 4.21 -14.85
C LYS A 257 14.94 3.92 -13.35
N ALA A 258 14.73 2.66 -12.95
CA ALA A 258 14.72 2.25 -11.55
C ALA A 258 15.42 0.91 -11.31
N GLU A 259 16.03 0.80 -10.13
CA GLU A 259 16.46 -0.44 -9.48
C GLU A 259 15.64 -0.56 -8.19
N VAL A 260 15.00 -1.70 -7.97
CA VAL A 260 14.13 -1.91 -6.80
C VAL A 260 14.64 -3.08 -5.98
N GLU A 261 15.06 -2.81 -4.75
CA GLU A 261 15.47 -3.84 -3.80
C GLU A 261 14.24 -4.44 -3.09
N VAL A 262 14.14 -5.77 -3.08
CA VAL A 262 13.10 -6.49 -2.34
C VAL A 262 13.62 -6.81 -0.94
N LEU A 263 13.19 -5.99 0.02
CA LEU A 263 13.52 -6.12 1.43
C LEU A 263 12.71 -7.26 2.05
N LYS A 264 13.39 -8.11 2.82
CA LYS A 264 12.75 -9.17 3.59
C LYS A 264 12.50 -8.68 5.01
N ALA A 265 11.25 -8.78 5.47
CA ALA A 265 10.90 -8.52 6.84
C ALA A 265 10.31 -9.80 7.44
N ASP A 266 10.84 -10.22 8.60
CA ASP A 266 10.17 -11.23 9.42
C ASP A 266 9.02 -10.55 10.17
N SER A 267 7.93 -10.30 9.45
CA SER A 267 6.72 -9.71 9.99
C SER A 267 5.49 -10.42 9.47
N PRO A 268 4.47 -10.64 10.32
CA PRO A 268 3.20 -11.11 9.84
C PRO A 268 2.56 -10.02 8.98
N TRP A 269 1.85 -10.46 7.94
CA TRP A 269 0.92 -9.62 7.22
C TRP A 269 -0.49 -10.16 7.46
N PHE A 270 -1.43 -9.27 7.73
CA PHE A 270 -2.85 -9.58 7.73
C PHE A 270 -3.64 -8.31 7.46
N GLY A 271 -4.81 -8.46 6.86
CA GLY A 271 -5.68 -7.33 6.51
C GLY A 271 -7.11 -7.81 6.41
N VAL A 272 -8.04 -6.87 6.43
CA VAL A 272 -9.47 -7.20 6.32
C VAL A 272 -9.81 -7.24 4.83
N THR A 273 -9.69 -8.34 4.10
CA THR A 273 -10.08 -8.35 2.66
C THR A 273 -11.60 -8.45 2.50
N TYR A 274 -12.22 -9.24 3.38
CA TYR A 274 -13.64 -9.48 3.54
C TYR A 274 -14.08 -9.09 4.95
N GLN A 275 -15.38 -8.81 5.16
CA GLN A 275 -15.90 -8.50 6.50
C GLN A 275 -15.59 -9.60 7.51
N ASP A 276 -15.61 -10.85 7.04
CA ASP A 276 -15.36 -12.04 7.84
C ASP A 276 -13.89 -12.23 8.24
N ASP A 277 -12.93 -11.50 7.64
CA ASP A 277 -11.53 -11.51 8.07
C ASP A 277 -11.32 -10.79 9.42
N LYS A 278 -12.28 -9.96 9.85
CA LYS A 278 -12.11 -9.09 11.03
C LYS A 278 -11.83 -9.83 12.34
N PRO A 279 -12.55 -10.91 12.71
CA PRO A 279 -12.26 -11.67 13.92
C PRO A 279 -10.82 -12.21 13.95
N PHE A 280 -10.32 -12.68 12.80
CA PHE A 280 -8.93 -13.13 12.67
C PHE A 280 -7.94 -11.99 12.93
N VAL A 281 -8.17 -10.80 12.37
CA VAL A 281 -7.32 -9.63 12.61
C VAL A 281 -7.31 -9.24 14.10
N ILE A 282 -8.47 -9.22 14.76
CA ILE A 282 -8.57 -8.93 16.21
C ILE A 282 -7.75 -9.94 17.02
N GLU A 283 -7.85 -11.23 16.69
CA GLU A 283 -7.11 -12.30 17.36
C GLU A 283 -5.58 -12.11 17.19
N GLN A 284 -5.12 -11.83 15.97
CA GLN A 284 -3.69 -11.61 15.71
C GLN A 284 -3.15 -10.40 16.47
N ILE A 285 -3.90 -9.29 16.48
CA ILE A 285 -3.52 -8.10 17.25
C ILE A 285 -3.47 -8.41 18.75
N GLN A 286 -4.47 -9.09 19.29
CA GLN A 286 -4.49 -9.48 20.70
C GLN A 286 -3.29 -10.36 21.05
N LYS A 287 -2.92 -11.30 20.17
CA LYS A 287 -1.74 -12.15 20.34
C LYS A 287 -0.45 -11.33 20.40
N LEU A 288 -0.27 -10.37 19.49
CA LEU A 288 0.89 -9.48 19.47
C LEU A 288 0.96 -8.60 20.72
N THR A 289 -0.18 -8.09 21.20
CA THR A 289 -0.29 -7.35 22.46
C THR A 289 0.08 -8.21 23.66
N ASN A 290 -0.44 -9.45 23.73
CA ASN A 290 -0.12 -10.39 24.82
C ASN A 290 1.37 -10.79 24.84
N GLN A 291 2.02 -10.81 23.67
CA GLN A 291 3.45 -11.05 23.53
C GLN A 291 4.31 -9.82 23.86
N GLY A 292 3.69 -8.67 24.16
CA GLY A 292 4.40 -7.42 24.48
C GLY A 292 4.95 -6.69 23.25
N VAL A 293 4.58 -7.08 22.04
CA VAL A 293 4.97 -6.38 20.79
C VAL A 293 4.32 -4.99 20.74
N TYR A 294 3.09 -4.89 21.25
CA TYR A 294 2.34 -3.64 21.41
C TYR A 294 1.86 -3.47 22.85
N PRO A 295 1.77 -2.22 23.34
CA PRO A 295 1.08 -1.95 24.60
C PRO A 295 -0.42 -2.23 24.44
N ASN A 296 -1.11 -2.44 25.57
CA ASN A 296 -2.58 -2.61 25.55
C ASN A 296 -3.28 -1.38 24.93
N LYS A 297 -2.75 -0.18 25.15
CA LYS A 297 -3.26 1.07 24.60
C LYS A 297 -2.14 1.79 23.85
N LEU A 298 -2.35 2.14 22.57
CA LEU A 298 -1.29 2.76 21.75
C LEU A 298 -0.96 4.21 22.17
N TRP A 299 -1.94 4.99 22.67
CA TRP A 299 -1.80 6.37 23.16
C TRP A 299 -2.76 6.71 24.28
#